data_AF-A0A353UDJ8-F1
#
_entry.id   AF-A0A353UDJ8-F1
#
_cell.length_a   1.000
_cell.length_b   1.000
_cell.length_c   1.000
_cell.angle_alpha   90.00
_cell.angle_beta   90.00
_cell.angle_gamma   90.00
#
_symmetry.space_group_name_H-M   'P 1'
#
loop_
_entity.id
_entity.type
_entity.pdbx_description
1 polymer ?
#
loop_
_entity_poly.entity_id
_entity_poly.type
_entity_poly.pdbx_seq_one_letter_code
_entity_poly.pdbx_strand_id
1 'polypeptide(L)'
;TFGMPRRTSIGVDFNRVNLLTAVLEKKAGLHLSGMDIFINVVGGLKIIEPAIDLGIIMTIASSLRDIPIDPKIFMFGEVGLSGEIRAVAYAEQRIKEAAKIGFKKALMSRTNSERLTAVEPFGLEIMGAGNVEEALEAVLGI
;
A
#
# COMPACT_ATOMS: atom_id res chain seq x y z
N THR A 1 13.31 5.54 -31.21
CA THR A 1 12.82 6.22 -29.99
C THR A 1 12.03 5.19 -29.21
N PHE A 2 12.43 4.87 -27.97
CA PHE A 2 11.58 4.06 -27.09
C PHE A 2 10.27 4.84 -26.86
N GLY A 3 9.13 4.16 -26.99
CA GLY A 3 7.81 4.78 -26.82
C GLY A 3 7.60 5.26 -25.39
N MET A 4 6.55 6.06 -25.16
CA MET A 4 6.15 6.37 -23.79
C MET A 4 5.87 5.08 -23.02
N PRO A 5 6.35 4.96 -21.77
CA PRO A 5 6.12 3.79 -20.96
C PRO A 5 4.63 3.56 -20.76
N ARG A 6 4.23 2.29 -20.88
CA ARG A 6 2.85 1.84 -20.77
C ARG A 6 2.48 1.72 -19.30
N ARG A 7 1.36 2.35 -18.94
CA ARG A 7 0.74 2.14 -17.63
C ARG A 7 -0.63 1.51 -17.86
N THR A 8 -0.95 0.46 -17.13
CA THR A 8 -2.23 -0.25 -17.26
C THR A 8 -2.71 -0.64 -15.87
N SER A 9 -3.97 -0.36 -15.58
CA SER A 9 -4.60 -0.67 -14.30
C SER A 9 -5.92 -1.38 -14.53
N ILE A 10 -6.08 -2.54 -13.89
CA ILE A 10 -7.32 -3.33 -13.89
C ILE A 10 -7.82 -3.40 -12.46
N GLY A 11 -9.07 -2.99 -12.23
CA GLY A 11 -9.70 -3.03 -10.90
C GLY A 11 -9.36 -1.83 -9.98
N VAL A 12 -8.48 -0.92 -10.39
CA VAL A 12 -8.19 0.36 -9.70
C VAL A 12 -8.21 1.53 -10.68
N ASP A 13 -8.31 2.75 -10.15
CA ASP A 13 -8.24 3.96 -10.94
C ASP A 13 -6.84 4.21 -11.53
N PHE A 14 -6.79 4.51 -12.83
CA PHE A 14 -5.54 4.74 -13.56
C PHE A 14 -4.79 5.99 -13.10
N ASN A 15 -5.52 7.08 -12.82
CA ASN A 15 -4.90 8.34 -12.42
C ASN A 15 -4.30 8.21 -11.01
N ARG A 16 -4.94 7.45 -10.13
CA ARG A 16 -4.42 7.09 -8.81
C ARG A 16 -3.10 6.33 -8.91
N VAL A 17 -3.00 5.34 -9.80
CA VAL A 17 -1.72 4.64 -10.04
C VAL A 17 -0.62 5.60 -10.52
N ASN A 18 -0.94 6.52 -11.43
CA ASN A 18 0.03 7.52 -11.91
C ASN A 18 0.50 8.45 -10.78
N LEU A 19 -0.42 8.91 -9.95
CA LEU A 19 -0.11 9.76 -8.80
C LEU A 19 0.78 9.03 -7.80
N LEU A 20 0.45 7.79 -7.45
CA LEU A 20 1.22 6.97 -6.51
C LEU A 20 2.61 6.62 -7.05
N THR A 21 2.72 6.41 -8.37
CA THR A 21 4.01 6.25 -9.05
C THR A 21 4.88 7.49 -8.87
N ALA A 22 4.30 8.68 -9.06
CA ALA A 22 5.03 9.95 -8.88
C ALA A 22 5.45 10.18 -7.41
N VAL A 23 4.62 9.76 -6.44
CA VAL A 23 4.98 9.81 -5.02
C VAL A 23 6.18 8.90 -4.74
N LEU A 24 6.17 7.64 -5.21
CA LEU A 24 7.30 6.71 -5.06
C LEU A 24 8.59 7.25 -5.69
N GLU A 25 8.51 7.85 -6.88
CA GLU A 25 9.66 8.52 -7.51
C GLU A 25 10.21 9.66 -6.67
N LYS A 26 9.33 10.53 -6.17
CA LYS A 26 9.74 11.76 -5.50
C LYS A 26 10.20 11.55 -4.05
N LYS A 27 9.61 10.56 -3.36
CA LYS A 27 9.79 10.35 -1.91
C LYS A 27 10.72 9.18 -1.62
N ALA A 28 10.50 8.04 -2.27
CA ALA A 28 11.32 6.85 -2.08
C ALA A 28 12.49 6.72 -3.08
N GLY A 29 12.67 7.68 -3.99
CA GLY A 29 13.77 7.67 -4.96
C GLY A 29 13.71 6.51 -5.97
N LEU A 30 12.53 5.90 -6.16
CA LEU A 30 12.34 4.76 -7.06
C LEU A 30 12.22 5.25 -8.51
N HIS A 31 13.20 4.99 -9.37
CA HIS A 31 13.18 5.42 -10.77
C HIS A 31 12.15 4.63 -11.62
N LEU A 32 10.90 5.13 -11.72
CA LEU A 32 9.77 4.46 -12.37
C LEU A 32 9.33 5.10 -13.70
N SER A 33 9.78 6.33 -13.99
CA SER A 33 9.34 7.13 -15.13
C SER A 33 9.56 6.47 -16.49
N GLY A 34 10.61 5.64 -16.63
CA GLY A 34 10.94 4.91 -17.85
C GLY A 34 10.40 3.48 -17.92
N MET A 35 9.60 3.04 -16.93
CA MET A 35 9.18 1.66 -16.80
C MET A 35 7.71 1.47 -17.15
N ASP A 36 7.41 0.34 -17.77
CA ASP A 36 6.03 -0.10 -17.95
C ASP A 36 5.48 -0.63 -16.62
N ILE A 37 4.28 -0.19 -16.23
CA ILE A 37 3.63 -0.56 -14.97
C ILE A 37 2.27 -1.18 -15.27
N PHE A 38 2.10 -2.44 -14.85
CA PHE A 38 0.85 -3.17 -14.96
C PHE A 38 0.34 -3.51 -13.56
N ILE A 39 -0.84 -3.03 -13.19
CA ILE A 39 -1.50 -3.30 -11.91
C ILE A 39 -2.81 -4.01 -12.16
N ASN A 40 -3.07 -5.06 -11.39
CA ASN A 40 -4.29 -5.85 -11.49
C ASN A 40 -4.82 -6.20 -10.10
N VAL A 41 -6.11 -5.97 -9.88
CA VAL A 41 -6.84 -6.53 -8.74
C VAL A 41 -7.37 -7.90 -9.13
N VAL A 42 -6.91 -8.93 -8.43
CA VAL A 42 -7.32 -10.32 -8.68
C VAL A 42 -8.81 -10.50 -8.38
N GLY A 43 -9.45 -11.41 -9.12
CA GLY A 43 -10.86 -11.78 -8.90
C GLY A 43 -11.87 -10.89 -9.63
N GLY A 44 -11.41 -10.00 -10.52
CA GLY A 44 -12.29 -9.10 -11.30
C GLY A 44 -12.97 -8.02 -10.44
N LEU A 45 -12.45 -7.79 -9.22
CA LEU A 45 -12.97 -6.80 -8.31
C LEU A 45 -12.56 -5.40 -8.76
N LYS A 46 -13.42 -4.41 -8.49
CA LYS A 46 -13.12 -3.00 -8.65
C LYS A 46 -13.10 -2.33 -7.28
N ILE A 47 -11.97 -1.78 -6.90
CA ILE A 47 -11.77 -1.13 -5.61
C ILE A 47 -11.72 0.38 -5.85
N ILE A 48 -12.66 1.10 -5.24
CA ILE A 48 -12.81 2.55 -5.37
C ILE A 48 -12.80 3.15 -3.96
N GLU A 49 -11.62 3.22 -3.36
CA GLU A 49 -11.42 3.85 -2.06
C GLU A 49 -9.96 4.29 -1.88
N PRO A 50 -9.68 5.28 -1.03
CA PRO A 50 -8.31 5.74 -0.80
C PRO A 50 -7.45 4.74 0.00
N ALA A 51 -8.06 3.83 0.75
CA ALA A 51 -7.33 2.88 1.60
C ALA A 51 -6.46 1.88 0.81
N ILE A 52 -6.69 1.73 -0.49
CA ILE A 52 -5.89 0.85 -1.36
C ILE A 52 -4.51 1.42 -1.70
N ASP A 53 -4.28 2.72 -1.49
CA ASP A 53 -3.07 3.40 -1.93
C ASP A 53 -1.81 2.72 -1.39
N LEU A 54 -1.80 2.40 -0.09
CA LEU A 54 -0.70 1.69 0.56
C LEU A 54 -0.40 0.33 -0.09
N GLY A 55 -1.45 -0.42 -0.47
CA GLY A 55 -1.29 -1.69 -1.17
C GLY A 55 -0.72 -1.52 -2.58
N ILE A 56 -1.15 -0.48 -3.31
CA ILE A 56 -0.62 -0.17 -4.64
C ILE A 56 0.86 0.21 -4.57
N ILE A 57 1.25 1.13 -3.68
CA ILE A 57 2.65 1.56 -3.59
C ILE A 57 3.57 0.40 -3.21
N MET A 58 3.13 -0.46 -2.28
CA MET A 58 3.90 -1.62 -1.86
C MET A 58 4.06 -2.63 -2.99
N THR A 59 2.99 -2.85 -3.77
CA THR A 59 3.02 -3.75 -4.95
C THR A 59 4.00 -3.25 -6.02
N ILE A 60 3.98 -1.95 -6.32
CA ILE A 60 4.90 -1.34 -7.30
C ILE A 60 6.35 -1.47 -6.81
N ALA A 61 6.60 -1.10 -5.55
CA ALA A 61 7.95 -1.13 -4.98
C ALA A 61 8.52 -2.56 -4.90
N SER A 62 7.71 -3.52 -4.44
CA SER A 62 8.05 -4.94 -4.40
C SER A 62 8.40 -5.48 -5.80
N SER A 63 7.57 -5.17 -6.80
CA SER A 63 7.81 -5.57 -8.20
C SER A 63 9.09 -4.96 -8.77
N LEU A 64 9.34 -3.67 -8.50
CA LEU A 64 10.55 -2.98 -8.95
C LEU A 64 11.83 -3.58 -8.34
N ARG A 65 11.76 -3.98 -7.08
CA ARG A 65 12.93 -4.43 -6.30
C ARG A 65 13.13 -5.93 -6.29
N ASP A 66 12.18 -6.69 -6.85
CA ASP A 66 12.15 -8.15 -6.83
C ASP A 66 12.22 -8.72 -5.39
N ILE A 67 11.56 -8.03 -4.45
CA ILE A 67 11.48 -8.43 -3.04
C ILE A 67 10.04 -8.89 -2.76
N PRO A 68 9.79 -10.17 -2.45
CA PRO A 68 8.45 -10.67 -2.19
C PRO A 68 7.90 -10.13 -0.86
N ILE A 69 6.64 -9.71 -0.87
CA ILE A 69 5.90 -9.32 0.34
C ILE A 69 5.39 -10.61 1.02
N ASP A 70 5.48 -10.68 2.35
CA ASP A 70 4.88 -11.78 3.11
C ASP A 70 3.36 -11.83 2.86
N PRO A 71 2.82 -12.96 2.34
CA PRO A 71 1.41 -13.11 2.01
C PRO A 71 0.48 -13.07 3.23
N LYS A 72 1.02 -13.07 4.46
CA LYS A 72 0.29 -12.91 5.72
C LYS A 72 0.23 -11.47 6.22
N ILE A 73 0.69 -10.49 5.44
CA ILE A 73 0.54 -9.07 5.72
C ILE A 73 -0.69 -8.50 5.01
N PHE A 74 -1.58 -7.86 5.77
CA PHE A 74 -2.68 -7.06 5.24
C PHE A 74 -2.34 -5.56 5.29
N MET A 75 -2.55 -4.81 4.21
CA MET A 75 -2.09 -3.42 4.14
C MET A 75 -3.21 -2.50 3.69
N PHE A 76 -3.39 -1.38 4.39
CA PHE A 76 -4.36 -0.36 4.00
C PHE A 76 -3.98 1.02 4.56
N GLY A 77 -4.21 2.05 3.76
CA GLY A 77 -3.90 3.44 4.11
C GLY A 77 -3.99 4.31 2.88
N GLU A 78 -4.33 5.59 3.10
CA GLU A 78 -4.35 6.61 2.05
C GLU A 78 -2.96 7.25 1.97
N VAL A 79 -2.44 7.45 0.75
CA VAL A 79 -1.13 8.06 0.55
C VAL A 79 -1.32 9.46 -0.01
N GLY A 80 -0.84 10.46 0.72
CA GLY A 80 -0.84 11.84 0.26
C GLY A 80 0.31 12.15 -0.69
N LEU A 81 0.20 13.29 -1.38
CA LEU A 81 1.22 13.75 -2.34
C LEU A 81 2.58 14.04 -1.69
N SER A 82 2.60 14.36 -0.40
CA SER A 82 3.84 14.54 0.36
C SER A 82 4.48 13.24 0.82
N GLY A 83 3.87 12.08 0.51
CA GLY A 83 4.34 10.77 0.94
C GLY A 83 3.85 10.39 2.33
N GLU A 84 2.99 11.17 2.96
CA GLU A 84 2.40 10.82 4.25
C GLU A 84 1.34 9.74 4.10
N ILE A 85 1.23 8.85 5.10
CA ILE A 85 0.20 7.83 5.16
C ILE A 85 -0.89 8.31 6.13
N ARG A 86 -2.08 8.55 5.59
CA ARG A 86 -3.22 9.15 6.30
C ARG A 86 -4.15 8.08 6.85
N ALA A 87 -4.86 8.45 7.91
CA ALA A 87 -5.83 7.57 8.53
C ALA A 87 -7.04 7.33 7.63
N VAL A 88 -7.56 6.09 7.66
CA VAL A 88 -8.76 5.70 6.92
C VAL A 88 -9.88 5.24 7.85
N ALA A 89 -11.10 5.35 7.35
CA ALA A 89 -12.30 4.91 8.03
C ALA A 89 -12.33 3.38 8.19
N TYR A 90 -13.06 2.93 9.21
CA TYR A 90 -13.37 1.52 9.48
C TYR A 90 -12.14 0.60 9.67
N ALA A 91 -11.02 1.13 10.14
CA ALA A 91 -9.80 0.34 10.33
C ALA A 91 -9.97 -0.85 11.29
N GLU A 92 -10.77 -0.69 12.35
CA GLU A 92 -11.06 -1.77 13.30
C GLU A 92 -11.80 -2.92 12.60
N GLN A 93 -12.82 -2.62 11.81
CA GLN A 93 -13.58 -3.61 11.05
C GLN A 93 -12.70 -4.35 10.04
N ARG A 94 -11.82 -3.63 9.33
CA ARG A 94 -10.88 -4.23 8.38
C ARG A 94 -9.92 -5.20 9.06
N ILE A 95 -9.40 -4.82 10.22
CA ILE A 95 -8.47 -5.64 11.01
C ILE A 95 -9.17 -6.87 11.58
N LYS A 96 -10.37 -6.73 12.13
CA LYS A 96 -11.18 -7.86 12.59
C LYS A 96 -11.46 -8.85 11.45
N GLU A 97 -11.73 -8.37 10.24
CA GLU A 97 -11.96 -9.25 9.09
C GLU A 97 -10.65 -9.91 8.59
N ALA A 98 -9.55 -9.16 8.53
CA ALA A 98 -8.24 -9.70 8.18
C ALA A 98 -7.80 -10.82 9.15
N ALA A 99 -8.05 -10.66 10.45
CA ALA A 99 -7.79 -11.69 11.46
C ALA A 99 -8.56 -12.97 11.17
N LYS A 100 -9.86 -12.87 10.83
CA LYS A 100 -10.70 -14.05 10.51
C LYS A 100 -10.22 -14.78 9.27
N ILE A 101 -9.77 -14.05 8.25
CA ILE A 101 -9.23 -14.61 7.01
C ILE A 101 -7.86 -15.29 7.25
N GLY A 102 -7.18 -14.97 8.36
CA GLY A 102 -5.95 -15.61 8.78
C GLY A 102 -4.67 -14.86 8.39
N PHE A 103 -4.78 -13.55 8.15
CA PHE A 103 -3.61 -12.66 8.16
C PHE A 103 -2.95 -12.68 9.55
N LYS A 104 -1.66 -12.33 9.61
CA LYS A 104 -0.87 -12.34 10.85
C LYS A 104 -0.30 -10.98 11.20
N LYS A 105 -0.10 -10.13 10.20
CA LYS A 105 0.35 -8.75 10.39
C LYS A 105 -0.53 -7.80 9.63
N ALA A 106 -0.58 -6.55 10.07
CA ALA A 106 -1.23 -5.49 9.33
C ALA A 106 -0.39 -4.21 9.33
N LEU A 107 -0.21 -3.61 8.14
CA LEU A 107 0.40 -2.30 7.98
C LEU A 107 -0.67 -1.25 7.70
N MET A 108 -0.64 -0.15 8.43
CA MET A 108 -1.55 0.98 8.24
C MET A 108 -0.90 2.31 8.62
N SER A 109 -1.67 3.40 8.52
CA SER A 109 -1.22 4.70 9.03
C SER A 109 -0.86 4.63 10.52
N ARG A 110 0.17 5.37 10.95
CA ARG A 110 0.54 5.49 12.36
C ARG A 110 -0.63 5.91 13.24
N THR A 111 -1.46 6.83 12.77
CA THR A 111 -2.67 7.27 13.48
C THR A 111 -3.70 6.15 13.65
N ASN A 112 -3.92 5.30 12.64
CA ASN A 112 -4.81 4.15 12.82
C ASN A 112 -4.21 3.10 13.75
N SER A 113 -2.90 2.81 13.64
CA SER A 113 -2.26 1.79 14.47
C SER A 113 -2.32 2.18 15.95
N GLU A 114 -1.93 3.41 16.29
CA GLU A 114 -1.94 3.91 17.69
C GLU A 114 -3.34 3.83 18.31
N ARG A 115 -4.36 4.23 17.54
CA ARG A 115 -5.76 4.16 17.97
C ARG A 115 -6.22 2.73 18.23
N LEU A 116 -5.80 1.76 17.42
CA LEU A 116 -6.22 0.37 17.54
C LEU A 116 -5.47 -0.36 18.65
N THR A 117 -4.15 -0.16 18.77
CA THR A 117 -3.34 -0.79 19.83
C THR A 117 -3.75 -0.35 21.23
N ALA A 118 -4.39 0.82 21.36
CA ALA A 118 -4.94 1.30 22.63
C ALA A 118 -6.23 0.57 23.07
N VAL A 119 -6.91 -0.14 22.16
CA VAL A 119 -8.26 -0.67 22.39
C VAL A 119 -8.26 -2.18 22.61
N GLU A 120 -7.61 -2.96 21.74
CA GLU A 120 -7.69 -4.42 21.78
C GLU A 120 -6.50 -5.08 21.05
N PRO A 121 -5.96 -6.20 21.54
CA PRO A 121 -5.03 -7.01 20.77
C PRO A 121 -5.81 -7.87 19.77
N PHE A 122 -5.97 -7.41 18.54
CA PHE A 122 -6.74 -8.05 17.45
C PHE A 122 -6.18 -9.40 16.94
N GLY A 123 -5.26 -10.03 17.67
CA GLY A 123 -4.60 -11.29 17.26
C GLY A 123 -3.70 -11.16 16.03
N LEU A 124 -3.32 -9.93 15.69
CA LEU A 124 -2.47 -9.55 14.56
C LEU A 124 -1.34 -8.65 15.06
N GLU A 125 -0.16 -8.76 14.48
CA GLU A 125 0.92 -7.79 14.65
C GLU A 125 0.54 -6.50 13.92
N ILE A 126 0.37 -5.40 14.66
CA ILE A 126 0.00 -4.09 14.09
C ILE A 126 1.24 -3.25 13.86
N MET A 127 1.48 -2.88 12.61
CA MET A 127 2.58 -2.01 12.17
C MET A 127 2.02 -0.67 11.69
N GLY A 128 2.61 0.43 12.18
CA GLY A 128 2.20 1.79 11.86
C GLY A 128 3.29 2.58 11.14
N ALA A 129 3.00 3.07 9.94
CA ALA A 129 3.90 3.92 9.17
C ALA A 129 3.33 5.34 9.04
N GLY A 130 4.18 6.35 9.21
CA GLY A 130 3.83 7.76 9.03
C GLY A 130 3.99 8.24 7.59
N ASN A 131 4.87 7.61 6.83
CA ASN A 131 5.16 7.94 5.44
C ASN A 131 5.53 6.70 4.62
N VAL A 132 5.65 6.88 3.30
CA VAL A 132 5.96 5.83 2.34
C VAL A 132 7.30 5.17 2.63
N GLU A 133 8.34 5.94 2.94
CA GLU A 133 9.68 5.44 3.23
C GLU A 133 9.68 4.48 4.44
N GLU A 134 9.03 4.88 5.54
CA GLU A 134 8.87 4.01 6.72
C GLU A 134 8.06 2.74 6.41
N ALA A 135 7.06 2.82 5.54
CA ALA A 135 6.29 1.66 5.12
C ALA A 135 7.12 0.68 4.30
N LEU A 136 7.93 1.18 3.36
CA LEU A 136 8.83 0.37 2.54
C LEU A 136 9.90 -0.30 3.39
N GLU A 137 10.53 0.43 4.31
CA GLU A 137 11.50 -0.14 5.25
C GLU A 137 10.88 -1.25 6.10
N ALA A 138 9.67 -1.04 6.63
CA ALA A 138 8.99 -2.01 7.50
C ALA A 138 8.64 -3.34 6.80
N VAL A 139 8.44 -3.35 5.48
CA VAL A 139 7.98 -4.53 4.74
C VAL A 139 9.04 -5.12 3.81
N LEU A 140 9.84 -4.26 3.17
CA LEU A 140 10.83 -4.63 2.16
C LEU A 140 12.28 -4.38 2.61
N GLY A 141 12.51 -3.58 3.66
CA GLY A 141 13.85 -3.23 4.16
C GLY A 141 14.64 -2.33 3.21
N ILE A 142 13.97 -1.37 2.56
CA ILE A 142 14.54 -0.42 1.59
C ILE A 142 14.12 1.02 1.85
#